data_AF-X1D5T1-F1
#
_entry.id   AF-X1D5T1-F1
#
_cell.length_a   1.000
_cell.length_b   1.000
_cell.length_c   1.000
_cell.angle_alpha   90.00
_cell.angle_beta   90.00
_cell.angle_gamma   90.00
#
_symmetry.space_group_name_H-M   'P 1'
#
loop_
_entity.id
_entity.type
_entity.pdbx_description
1 polymer ?
#
loop_
_entity_poly.entity_id
_entity_poly.type
_entity_poly.pdbx_seq_one_letter_code
_entity_poly.pdbx_strand_id
1 'polypeptide(L)'
;MEYQEHYDNMKQRNDLCDVATNNGFRMLHDNFDADWKRGDEPYGTMIFTNEPAPQGLPTRDLAAEIDEIKTEIEKLKEVKNKE
;
A
#
# COMPACT_ATOMS: atom_id res chain seq x y z
N MET A 1 15.62 -10.34 -1.11
CA MET A 1 16.11 -10.81 0.20
C MET A 1 15.43 -9.98 1.27
N GLU A 2 14.74 -10.67 2.18
CA GLU A 2 14.02 -10.04 3.28
C GLU A 2 14.75 -10.28 4.60
N TYR A 3 14.72 -9.29 5.49
CA TYR A 3 15.23 -9.41 6.85
C TYR A 3 14.36 -8.63 7.83
N GLN A 4 14.52 -8.95 9.12
CA GLN A 4 13.69 -8.40 10.20
C GLN A 4 14.57 -7.79 11.29
N GLU A 5 14.12 -6.70 11.89
CA GLU A 5 14.80 -6.02 13.00
C GLU A 5 13.79 -5.63 14.07
N HIS A 6 14.15 -5.85 15.33
CA HIS A 6 13.34 -5.44 16.48
C HIS A 6 13.73 -4.04 16.94
N TYR A 7 12.75 -3.28 17.44
CA TYR A 7 12.96 -1.98 18.06
C TYR A 7 12.15 -1.84 19.33
N ASP A 8 12.76 -1.27 20.36
CA ASP A 8 12.18 -1.06 21.69
C ASP A 8 11.53 0.33 21.84
N ASN A 9 11.80 1.25 20.91
CA ASN A 9 11.35 2.64 20.98
C ASN A 9 11.37 3.35 19.62
N MET A 10 10.74 4.53 19.57
CA MET A 10 10.61 5.30 18.32
C MET A 10 11.95 5.78 17.77
N LYS A 11 12.94 6.04 18.63
CA LYS A 11 14.27 6.46 18.16
C LYS A 11 14.95 5.32 17.39
N GLN A 12 14.99 4.12 17.97
CA GLN A 12 15.56 2.94 17.31
C GLN A 12 14.82 2.62 16.01
N ARG A 13 13.49 2.70 15.99
CA ARG A 13 12.68 2.52 14.78
C ARG A 13 13.13 3.45 13.65
N ASN A 14 13.32 4.73 13.94
CA ASN A 14 13.77 5.71 12.96
C ASN A 14 15.21 5.46 12.52
N ASP A 15 16.11 5.14 13.46
CA ASP A 15 17.51 4.80 13.13
C ASP A 15 17.58 3.57 12.20
N LEU A 16 16.75 2.55 12.43
CA LEU A 16 16.65 1.36 11.57
C LEU A 16 16.12 1.69 10.17
N CYS A 17 15.09 2.55 10.06
CA CYS A 17 14.61 3.05 8.77
C CYS A 17 15.73 3.75 7.98
N ASP A 18 16.48 4.63 8.64
CA ASP A 18 17.54 5.42 7.99
C ASP A 18 18.68 4.49 7.52
N VAL A 19 19.10 3.56 8.37
CA VAL A 19 20.14 2.58 8.03
C VAL A 19 19.68 1.68 6.87
N ALA A 20 18.46 1.15 6.92
CA ALA A 20 17.92 0.31 5.85
C ALA A 20 17.85 1.07 4.52
N THR A 21 17.36 2.31 4.54
CA THR A 21 17.25 3.17 3.36
C THR A 21 18.63 3.45 2.75
N ASN A 22 19.62 3.78 3.58
CA ASN A 22 21.00 4.02 3.14
C ASN A 22 21.67 2.76 2.54
N ASN A 23 21.22 1.58 2.97
CA ASN A 23 21.67 0.30 2.44
C ASN A 23 20.84 -0.19 1.23
N GLY A 24 19.90 0.61 0.72
CA GLY A 24 19.07 0.28 -0.44
C GLY A 24 17.92 -0.69 -0.14
N PHE A 25 17.53 -0.84 1.12
CA PHE A 25 16.37 -1.62 1.53
C PHE A 25 15.16 -0.71 1.75
N ARG A 26 13.97 -1.25 1.47
CA ARG A 26 12.68 -0.61 1.76
C ARG A 26 11.95 -1.36 2.88
N MET A 27 11.26 -0.62 3.74
CA MET A 27 10.37 -1.20 4.74
C MET A 27 9.13 -1.81 4.07
N LEU A 28 8.84 -3.07 4.36
CA LEU A 28 7.64 -3.80 3.95
C LEU A 28 6.53 -3.69 4.98
N HIS A 29 6.85 -4.01 6.22
CA HIS A 29 5.92 -4.09 7.32
C HIS A 29 6.52 -3.51 8.58
N ASP A 30 5.65 -2.94 9.39
CA ASP A 30 5.94 -2.45 10.72
C ASP A 30 4.87 -3.03 11.65
N ASN A 31 5.24 -4.08 12.36
CA ASN A 31 4.33 -4.84 13.21
C ASN A 31 4.65 -4.55 14.67
N PHE A 32 3.65 -4.13 15.44
CA PHE A 32 3.80 -4.00 16.88
C PHE A 32 3.71 -5.36 17.56
N ASP A 33 4.45 -5.50 18.66
CA ASP A 33 4.42 -6.73 19.46
C ASP A 33 3.05 -6.96 20.10
N ALA A 34 2.76 -8.22 20.41
CA ALA A 34 1.42 -8.65 20.83
C ALA A 34 0.95 -8.01 22.15
N ASP A 35 1.87 -7.56 22.99
CA ASP A 35 1.64 -6.89 24.26
C ASP A 35 1.64 -5.36 24.16
N TRP A 36 1.94 -4.80 22.99
CA TRP A 36 1.82 -3.36 22.76
C TRP A 36 0.37 -2.90 22.88
N LYS A 37 0.15 -1.80 23.61
CA LYS A 37 -1.18 -1.22 23.80
C LYS A 37 -1.22 0.20 23.26
N ARG A 38 -2.41 0.61 22.81
CA ARG A 38 -2.66 1.99 22.40
C ARG A 38 -2.34 2.93 23.56
N GLY A 39 -1.41 3.85 23.33
CA GLY A 39 -0.97 4.84 24.31
C GLY A 39 0.44 4.59 24.85
N ASP A 40 0.95 3.35 24.71
CA ASP A 40 2.34 3.03 25.00
C ASP A 40 3.25 3.52 23.87
N GLU A 41 4.52 3.74 24.18
CA GLU A 41 5.52 3.99 23.14
C GLU A 41 5.57 2.78 22.17
N PRO A 42 5.52 2.99 20.85
CA PRO A 42 5.61 1.90 19.89
C PRO A 42 6.92 1.12 20.03
N TYR A 43 6.80 -0.20 20.08
CA TYR A 43 7.88 -1.19 19.97
C TYR A 43 7.38 -2.37 19.13
N GLY A 44 8.30 -3.09 18.51
CA GLY A 44 7.92 -4.20 17.64
C GLY A 44 9.00 -4.58 16.64
N THR A 45 8.56 -5.15 15.53
CA THR A 45 9.45 -5.70 14.51
C THR A 45 9.16 -5.09 13.14
N MET A 46 10.22 -4.61 12.50
CA MET A 46 10.21 -4.11 11.14
C MET A 46 10.73 -5.16 10.17
N ILE A 47 10.10 -5.27 9.01
CA ILE A 47 10.54 -6.15 7.92
C ILE A 47 11.01 -5.31 6.75
N PHE A 48 12.20 -5.59 6.24
CA PHE A 48 12.82 -4.88 5.12
C PHE A 48 13.08 -5.80 3.95
N THR A 49 13.10 -5.25 2.73
CA THR A 49 13.48 -5.98 1.51
C THR A 49 14.31 -5.11 0.58
N ASN A 50 15.22 -5.74 -0.15
CA ASN A 50 15.94 -5.09 -1.27
C ASN A 50 15.25 -5.29 -2.62
N GLU A 51 14.09 -5.96 -2.64
CA GLU A 51 13.32 -6.09 -3.87
C GLU A 51 12.73 -4.74 -4.27
N PRO A 52 12.67 -4.42 -5.58
CA PRO A 52 12.06 -3.19 -6.05
C PRO A 52 10.60 -3.09 -5.59
N ALA A 53 10.10 -1.87 -5.44
CA ALA A 53 8.69 -1.67 -5.15
C ALA A 53 7.85 -2.27 -6.29
N PRO A 54 6.74 -2.97 -5.99
CA PRO A 54 5.83 -3.43 -7.02
C PRO A 54 5.35 -2.21 -7.82
N GLN A 55 5.44 -2.29 -9.15
CA GLN A 55 4.86 -1.27 -10.02
C GLN A 55 3.35 -1.28 -9.79
N GLY A 56 2.81 -0.14 -9.35
CA GLY A 56 1.37 0.01 -9.19
C GLY A 56 0.64 -0.28 -10.51
N LEU A 57 -0.58 -0.78 -10.42
CA LEU A 57 -1.44 -0.81 -11.60
C LEU A 57 -1.65 0.63 -12.09
N PRO A 58 -1.75 0.84 -13.41
CA PRO A 58 -2.11 2.15 -13.94
C PRO A 58 -3.42 2.63 -13.30
N THR A 59 -3.46 3.92 -12.96
CA THR A 59 -4.67 4.54 -12.41
C THR A 59 -5.80 4.42 -13.43
N ARG A 60 -6.93 3.84 -13.03
CA ARG A 60 -8.13 3.76 -13.87
C ARG A 60 -8.75 5.15 -14.02
N ASP A 61 -9.07 5.53 -15.24
CA ASP A 61 -9.87 6.72 -15.52
C ASP A 61 -11.36 6.37 -15.39
N LEU A 62 -11.85 6.43 -14.16
CA LEU A 62 -13.24 6.12 -13.85
C LEU A 62 -14.22 7.06 -14.57
N ALA A 63 -13.81 8.29 -14.91
CA ALA A 63 -14.68 9.22 -15.61
C ALA A 63 -14.90 8.76 -17.06
N ALA A 64 -13.83 8.38 -17.76
CA ALA A 64 -13.91 7.83 -19.10
C ALA A 64 -14.75 6.54 -19.14
N GLU A 65 -14.52 5.62 -18.20
CA GLU A 65 -15.27 4.37 -18.10
C GLU A 65 -16.77 4.61 -17.86
N ILE A 66 -17.13 5.59 -17.01
CA ILE A 66 -18.53 5.95 -16.76
C ILE A 66 -19.19 6.50 -18.03
N ASP A 67 -18.48 7.31 -18.81
CA ASP A 67 -19.04 7.91 -20.03
C ASP A 67 -19.24 6.87 -21.15
N GLU A 68 -18.37 5.86 -21.26
CA GLU A 68 -18.60 4.68 -22.11
C GLU A 68 -19.86 3.91 -21.69
N ILE A 69 -19.98 3.59 -20.40
CA ILE A 69 -21.14 2.86 -19.86
C ILE A 69 -22.45 3.63 -20.11
N LYS A 70 -22.48 4.96 -19.89
CA LYS A 70 -23.66 5.78 -20.21
C LYS A 70 -24.03 5.71 -21.68
N THR A 71 -23.03 5.73 -22.56
CA THR A 71 -23.24 5.63 -24.01
C THR A 71 -23.86 4.29 -24.39
N GLU A 72 -23.39 3.18 -23.79
CA GLU A 72 -23.98 1.87 -24.00
C GLU A 72 -25.42 1.78 -23.47
N ILE A 73 -25.70 2.36 -22.31
CA ILE A 73 -27.05 2.41 -21.74
C ILE A 73 -28.03 3.12 -22.68
N GLU A 74 -27.63 4.26 -23.27
CA GLU A 74 -28.49 4.98 -24.21
C GLU A 74 -28.75 4.17 -25.49
N LYS A 75 -27.71 3.51 -26.05
CA LYS A 75 -27.90 2.61 -27.21
C LYS A 75 -28.87 1.48 -26.89
N LEU A 76 -28.76 0.85 -25.72
CA LEU A 76 -29.64 -0.24 -25.32
C LEU A 76 -31.09 0.23 -25.11
N LYS A 77 -31.30 1.43 -24.57
CA LYS A 77 -32.64 2.04 -24.46
C LYS A 77 -33.25 2.29 -25.84
N GLU A 78 -32.48 2.78 -26.81
CA GLU A 78 -32.95 3.00 -28.17
C GLU A 78 -33.36 1.70 -28.88
N VAL A 79 -32.58 0.62 -28.69
CA VAL A 79 -32.91 -0.71 -29.23
C VAL A 79 -34.20 -1.23 -28.60
N LYS A 80 -34.33 -1.14 -27.26
CA LYS A 80 -35.53 -1.57 -26.54
C LYS A 80 -36.79 -0.79 -26.95
N ASN A 81 -36.67 0.48 -27.30
CA ASN A 81 -37.81 1.31 -27.71
C ASN A 81 -38.21 1.12 -29.19
N LYS A 82 -37.44 0.34 -29.97
CA LYS A 82 -37.72 0.01 -31.37
C LYS A 82 -38.33 -1.40 -31.54
N GLU A 83 -38.38 -2.20 -30.48
CA GLU A 83 -39.14 -3.46 -30.39
C GLU A 83 -40.57 -3.21 -29.87
#